data_AF-A0A945KK09-F1
#
_entry.id   AF-A0A945KK09-F1
#
_cell.length_a   1.000
_cell.length_b   1.000
_cell.length_c   1.000
_cell.angle_alpha   90.00
_cell.angle_beta   90.00
_cell.angle_gamma   90.00
#
_symmetry.space_group_name_H-M   'P 1'
#
loop_
_entity.id
_entity.type
_entity.pdbx_description
1 polymer ?
#
loop_
_entity_poly.entity_id
_entity_poly.type
_entity_poly.pdbx_seq_one_letter_code
_entity_poly.pdbx_strand_id
1 'polypeptide(L)'
;MKQLSPPGGWVFQLDEMETYETDRRLSPVTVPVLIERKSLFLVDLDAAPMGPRGRLTESKNNKKTARELLLGKRKSGSRKAVKKCFQTLSDILPQGELLLLQTDQKTTYRKIVADMFQGRIAQHVRESSRTKRNRKNVLFPINHTLAMMRDGVSRLVRRNWGVSKRRTPLKKHLWIWAVYRNYIRAITVCDKVNTPAMVFGATNRKLKREELLRWRSSSLWTF
;
A
#
# COMPACT_ATOMS: atom_id res chain seq x y z
N MET A 1 13.92 -15.41 21.14
CA MET A 1 12.93 -14.58 20.41
C MET A 1 11.69 -15.43 20.15
N LYS A 2 10.67 -15.35 21.02
CA LYS A 2 9.41 -16.08 20.88
C LYS A 2 8.27 -15.12 21.24
N GLN A 3 7.48 -14.81 20.21
CA GLN A 3 6.01 -14.87 20.15
C GLN A 3 5.55 -13.82 19.14
N LEU A 4 5.79 -14.11 17.85
CA LEU A 4 5.34 -13.30 16.73
C LEU A 4 3.92 -13.70 16.31
N SER A 5 3.03 -14.17 17.17
CA SER A 5 1.65 -14.46 16.73
C SER A 5 0.68 -14.06 17.84
N PRO A 6 -0.18 -13.04 17.64
CA PRO A 6 -1.31 -12.82 18.54
C PRO A 6 -2.24 -14.05 18.51
N PRO A 7 -2.98 -14.34 19.60
CA PRO A 7 -3.96 -15.41 19.60
C PRO A 7 -4.99 -15.15 18.50
N GLY A 8 -5.03 -16.04 17.49
CA GLY A 8 -5.85 -15.89 16.28
C GLY A 8 -5.08 -15.73 14.95
N GLY A 9 -3.75 -15.75 14.97
CA GLY A 9 -2.91 -15.64 13.77
C GLY A 9 -2.84 -14.22 13.20
N TRP A 10 -1.98 -14.01 12.19
CA TRP A 10 -1.86 -12.72 11.51
C TRP A 10 -2.94 -12.56 10.44
N VAL A 11 -3.64 -11.43 10.48
CA VAL A 11 -4.60 -11.06 9.44
C VAL A 11 -4.01 -9.92 8.62
N PHE A 12 -3.77 -10.15 7.34
CA PHE A 12 -3.28 -9.12 6.43
C PHE A 12 -4.40 -8.57 5.56
N GLN A 13 -4.30 -7.28 5.21
CA GLN A 13 -5.25 -6.63 4.31
C GLN A 13 -4.51 -5.97 3.15
N LEU A 14 -5.03 -6.13 1.94
CA LEU A 14 -4.54 -5.42 0.76
C LEU A 14 -5.70 -4.71 0.06
N ASP A 15 -5.48 -3.45 -0.26
CA ASP A 15 -6.37 -2.62 -1.06
C ASP A 15 -5.53 -1.63 -1.90
N GLU A 16 -6.12 -1.13 -2.98
CA GLU A 16 -5.49 -0.20 -3.91
C GLU A 16 -6.17 1.17 -3.83
N MET A 17 -5.40 2.19 -3.48
CA MET A 17 -5.85 3.56 -3.71
C MET A 17 -5.41 4.05 -5.09
N GLU A 18 -6.15 5.01 -5.62
CA GLU A 18 -5.85 5.59 -6.92
C GLU A 18 -5.51 7.07 -6.85
N THR A 19 -4.45 7.46 -7.55
CA THR A 19 -4.08 8.84 -7.84
C THR A 19 -3.79 9.00 -9.34
N TYR A 20 -3.04 10.03 -9.74
CA TYR A 20 -2.69 10.29 -11.13
C TYR A 20 -1.38 11.07 -11.25
N GLU A 21 -0.80 11.06 -12.44
CA GLU A 21 0.36 11.90 -12.79
C GLU A 21 -0.09 13.24 -13.38
N THR A 22 -0.01 13.39 -14.70
CA THR A 22 -0.32 14.64 -15.40
C THR A 22 -1.82 14.81 -15.65
N ASP A 23 -2.55 13.70 -15.86
CA ASP A 23 -3.98 13.71 -16.14
C ASP A 23 -4.67 12.52 -15.47
N ARG A 24 -5.77 12.76 -14.77
CA ARG A 24 -6.53 11.75 -14.02
C ARG A 24 -7.17 10.66 -14.87
N ARG A 25 -7.50 10.96 -16.12
CA ARG A 25 -8.11 10.05 -17.08
C ARG A 25 -7.06 9.38 -17.96
N LEU A 26 -6.03 10.10 -18.39
CA LEU A 26 -5.01 9.58 -19.33
C LEU A 26 -3.80 8.95 -18.63
N SER A 27 -3.48 9.37 -17.42
CA SER A 27 -2.32 8.89 -16.67
C SER A 27 -2.66 8.57 -15.20
N PRO A 28 -3.69 7.74 -14.96
CA PRO A 28 -3.99 7.28 -13.61
C PRO A 28 -2.83 6.42 -13.07
N VAL A 29 -2.76 6.37 -11.74
CA VAL A 29 -1.76 5.62 -10.97
C VAL A 29 -2.49 4.83 -9.90
N THR A 30 -2.20 3.54 -9.80
CA THR A 30 -2.63 2.72 -8.67
C THR A 30 -1.53 2.67 -7.62
N VAL A 31 -1.94 2.58 -6.36
CA VAL A 31 -1.07 2.45 -5.21
C VAL A 31 -1.63 1.32 -4.33
N PRO A 32 -1.20 0.07 -4.53
CA PRO A 32 -1.48 -1.00 -3.58
C PRO A 32 -0.80 -0.70 -2.25
N VAL A 33 -1.51 -0.97 -1.17
CA VAL A 33 -1.02 -0.88 0.21
C VAL A 33 -1.36 -2.19 0.90
N LEU A 34 -0.37 -2.79 1.56
CA LEU A 34 -0.52 -3.99 2.36
C LEU A 34 -0.30 -3.63 3.83
N ILE A 35 -1.23 -4.04 4.68
CA ILE A 35 -1.12 -3.85 6.13
C ILE A 35 -1.36 -5.14 6.90
N GLU A 36 -0.83 -5.22 8.12
CA GLU A 36 -1.33 -6.14 9.13
C GLU A 36 -2.49 -5.48 9.88
N ARG A 37 -3.60 -6.20 10.04
CA ARG A 37 -4.90 -5.66 10.45
C ARG A 37 -4.92 -5.14 11.89
N LYS A 38 -4.29 -5.83 12.84
CA LYS A 38 -4.41 -5.52 14.28
C LYS A 38 -3.52 -4.36 14.68
N SER A 39 -2.25 -4.43 14.33
CA SER A 39 -1.24 -3.38 14.56
C SER A 39 -1.42 -2.19 13.63
N LEU A 40 -2.14 -2.37 12.52
CA LEU A 40 -2.20 -1.49 11.38
C LEU A 40 -0.83 -1.31 10.70
N PHE A 41 0.18 -2.13 10.99
CA PHE A 41 1.53 -1.96 10.43
C PHE A 41 1.52 -2.01 8.91
N LEU A 42 2.09 -1.00 8.26
CA LEU A 42 2.21 -0.96 6.80
C LEU A 42 3.39 -1.83 6.37
N VAL A 43 3.08 -2.99 5.78
CA VAL A 43 4.06 -4.00 5.39
C VAL A 43 4.74 -3.62 4.08
N ASP A 44 3.95 -3.31 3.05
CA ASP A 44 4.48 -2.92 1.74
C ASP A 44 3.54 -1.96 1.02
N LEU A 45 4.11 -1.18 0.10
CA LEU A 45 3.39 -0.36 -0.85
C LEU A 45 4.18 -0.18 -2.15
N ASP A 46 3.47 0.07 -3.24
CA ASP A 46 4.08 0.45 -4.51
C ASP A 46 3.24 1.48 -5.27
N ALA A 47 3.75 2.03 -6.37
CA ALA A 47 3.00 2.93 -7.24
C ALA A 47 3.22 2.52 -8.70
N ALA A 48 2.12 2.18 -9.40
CA ALA A 48 2.17 1.66 -10.76
C ALA A 48 1.27 2.43 -11.72
N PRO A 49 1.67 2.55 -13.01
CA PRO A 49 0.82 3.20 -14.01
C PRO A 49 -0.44 2.37 -14.24
N MET A 50 -1.54 3.06 -14.53
CA MET A 50 -2.73 2.46 -15.14
C MET A 50 -2.93 3.03 -16.54
N GLY A 51 -3.58 2.27 -17.41
CA GLY A 51 -3.97 2.75 -18.73
C GLY A 51 -5.02 3.88 -18.66
N PRO A 52 -5.24 4.61 -19.76
CA PRO A 52 -6.32 5.61 -19.84
C PRO A 52 -7.68 4.98 -19.52
N ARG A 53 -8.58 5.74 -18.88
CA ARG A 53 -9.85 5.21 -18.36
C ARG A 53 -11.08 6.09 -18.61
N GLY A 54 -12.21 5.42 -18.77
CA GLY A 54 -13.52 6.00 -19.00
C GLY A 54 -13.72 6.48 -20.44
N ARG A 55 -14.92 7.02 -20.72
CA ARG A 55 -15.22 7.67 -22.00
C ARG A 55 -14.40 8.95 -22.11
N LEU A 56 -13.45 8.99 -23.04
CA LEU A 56 -12.61 10.15 -23.30
C LEU A 56 -13.30 11.07 -24.30
N THR A 57 -13.19 12.38 -24.08
CA THR A 57 -13.58 13.37 -25.09
C THR A 57 -12.61 13.32 -26.27
N GLU A 58 -13.02 13.86 -27.41
CA GLU A 58 -12.19 13.92 -28.61
C GLU A 58 -10.83 14.59 -28.33
N SER A 59 -10.82 15.74 -27.67
CA SER A 59 -9.58 16.42 -27.25
C SER A 59 -8.67 15.51 -26.39
N LYS A 60 -9.24 14.67 -25.52
CA LYS A 60 -8.46 13.70 -24.73
C LYS A 60 -7.98 12.51 -25.54
N ASN A 61 -8.74 12.07 -26.54
CA ASN A 61 -8.29 11.06 -27.49
C ASN A 61 -7.12 11.57 -28.31
N ASN A 62 -7.18 12.80 -28.83
CA ASN A 62 -6.07 13.40 -29.58
C ASN A 62 -4.81 13.51 -28.72
N LYS A 63 -4.95 13.97 -27.45
CA LYS A 63 -3.85 13.98 -26.47
C LYS A 63 -3.31 12.59 -26.15
N LYS A 64 -4.17 11.57 -26.08
CA LYS A 64 -3.78 10.18 -25.85
C LYS A 64 -2.96 9.68 -27.05
N THR A 65 -3.47 9.82 -28.26
CA THR A 65 -2.81 9.38 -29.50
C THR A 65 -1.44 10.05 -29.65
N ALA A 66 -1.34 11.37 -29.48
CA ALA A 66 -0.07 12.07 -29.52
C ALA A 66 0.95 11.54 -28.49
N ARG A 67 0.51 11.23 -27.26
CA ARG A 67 1.37 10.62 -26.23
C ARG A 67 1.78 9.19 -26.57
N GLU A 68 0.87 8.39 -27.12
CA GLU A 68 1.14 7.00 -27.49
C GLU A 68 2.10 6.92 -28.68
N LEU A 69 2.08 7.90 -29.60
CA LEU A 69 3.05 8.02 -30.69
C LEU A 69 4.46 8.33 -30.16
N LEU A 70 4.56 9.24 -29.19
CA LEU A 70 5.86 9.67 -28.64
C LEU A 70 6.47 8.68 -27.63
N LEU A 71 5.63 8.04 -26.79
CA LEU A 71 6.08 7.29 -25.60
C LEU A 71 5.63 5.82 -25.62
N GLY A 72 4.87 5.41 -26.63
CA GLY A 72 4.23 4.09 -26.69
C GLY A 72 2.97 3.97 -25.84
N LYS A 73 2.24 2.87 -26.03
CA LYS A 73 1.00 2.58 -25.32
C LYS A 73 1.26 2.37 -23.82
N ARG A 74 0.55 3.13 -22.98
CA ARG A 74 0.65 3.02 -21.52
C ARG A 74 0.01 1.71 -21.03
N LYS A 75 0.83 0.77 -20.59
CA LYS A 75 0.39 -0.51 -20.00
C LYS A 75 0.06 -0.36 -18.50
N SER A 76 -0.92 -1.13 -18.02
CA SER A 76 -1.24 -1.19 -16.60
C SER A 76 -0.21 -2.02 -15.84
N GLY A 77 0.40 -1.44 -14.81
CA GLY A 77 1.32 -2.11 -13.89
C GLY A 77 0.67 -2.61 -12.60
N SER A 78 -0.66 -2.45 -12.42
CA SER A 78 -1.38 -2.81 -11.19
C SER A 78 -1.12 -4.25 -10.76
N ARG A 79 -1.25 -5.21 -11.69
CA ARG A 79 -0.99 -6.64 -11.39
C ARG A 79 0.44 -6.88 -10.88
N LYS A 80 1.44 -6.23 -11.48
CA LYS A 80 2.86 -6.36 -11.08
C LYS A 80 3.09 -5.77 -9.69
N ALA A 81 2.53 -4.60 -9.41
CA ALA A 81 2.66 -3.95 -8.11
C ALA A 81 2.00 -4.76 -6.98
N VAL A 82 0.79 -5.26 -7.21
CA VAL A 82 0.08 -6.11 -6.24
C VAL A 82 0.85 -7.42 -6.00
N LYS A 83 1.35 -8.07 -7.05
CA LYS A 83 2.20 -9.26 -6.93
C LYS A 83 3.43 -8.99 -6.06
N LYS A 84 4.05 -7.82 -6.20
CA LYS A 84 5.20 -7.46 -5.38
C LYS A 84 4.85 -7.33 -3.90
N CYS A 85 3.73 -6.68 -3.56
CA CYS A 85 3.29 -6.60 -2.16
C CYS A 85 2.99 -7.98 -1.57
N PHE A 86 2.36 -8.87 -2.35
CA PHE A 86 2.18 -10.24 -1.93
C PHE A 86 3.47 -11.06 -1.88
N GLN A 87 4.48 -10.73 -2.69
CA GLN A 87 5.80 -11.36 -2.58
C GLN A 87 6.43 -11.02 -1.24
N THR A 88 6.47 -9.72 -0.89
CA THR A 88 6.94 -9.27 0.42
C THR A 88 6.17 -9.95 1.56
N LEU A 89 4.85 -10.13 1.42
CA LEU A 89 4.07 -10.89 2.40
C LEU A 89 4.53 -12.35 2.50
N SER A 90 4.70 -13.03 1.37
CA SER A 90 5.16 -14.42 1.33
C SER A 90 6.53 -14.60 1.98
N ASP A 91 7.43 -13.63 1.77
CA ASP A 91 8.80 -13.64 2.28
C ASP A 91 8.85 -13.45 3.81
N ILE A 92 7.91 -12.69 4.40
CA ILE A 92 7.86 -12.47 5.86
C ILE A 92 7.00 -13.49 6.60
N LEU A 93 6.12 -14.22 5.92
CA LEU A 93 5.28 -15.24 6.53
C LEU A 93 6.14 -16.44 6.91
N PRO A 94 6.20 -16.85 8.20
CA PRO A 94 6.95 -18.01 8.62
C PRO A 94 6.54 -19.28 7.84
N GLN A 95 7.50 -20.17 7.62
CA GLN A 95 7.24 -21.43 6.95
C GLN A 95 6.23 -22.26 7.75
N GLY A 96 5.20 -22.78 7.06
CA GLY A 96 4.13 -23.58 7.68
C GLY A 96 2.98 -22.79 8.29
N GLU A 97 3.10 -21.47 8.47
CA GLU A 97 1.98 -20.63 8.95
C GLU A 97 0.94 -20.41 7.84
N LEU A 98 -0.33 -20.45 8.24
CA LEU A 98 -1.45 -20.18 7.35
C LEU A 98 -1.80 -18.69 7.33
N LEU A 99 -1.97 -18.15 6.12
CA LEU A 99 -2.33 -16.76 5.87
C LEU A 99 -3.85 -16.55 6.01
N LEU A 100 -4.23 -15.56 6.83
CA LEU A 100 -5.55 -14.95 6.79
C LEU A 100 -5.46 -13.63 6.00
N LEU A 101 -6.10 -13.58 4.84
CA LEU A 101 -6.06 -12.43 3.93
C LEU A 101 -7.44 -11.81 3.77
N GLN A 102 -7.50 -10.48 3.77
CA GLN A 102 -8.72 -9.72 3.51
C GLN A 102 -8.49 -8.71 2.37
N THR A 103 -9.32 -8.75 1.33
CA THR A 103 -9.23 -7.81 0.19
C THR A 103 -10.61 -7.35 -0.25
N ASP A 104 -10.66 -6.40 -1.19
CA ASP A 104 -11.88 -6.19 -1.96
C ASP A 104 -12.16 -7.37 -2.92
N GLN A 105 -13.25 -7.28 -3.68
CA GLN A 105 -13.66 -8.28 -4.67
C GLN A 105 -13.01 -8.13 -6.05
N LYS A 106 -11.88 -7.40 -6.18
CA LYS A 106 -11.19 -7.26 -7.47
C LYS A 106 -10.73 -8.62 -7.98
N THR A 107 -11.18 -8.95 -9.20
CA THR A 107 -10.98 -10.27 -9.82
C THR A 107 -9.50 -10.67 -9.95
N THR A 108 -8.60 -9.69 -10.08
CA THR A 108 -7.16 -9.95 -10.16
C THR A 108 -6.57 -10.51 -8.87
N TYR A 109 -7.09 -10.13 -7.70
CA TYR A 109 -6.54 -10.58 -6.42
C TYR A 109 -6.72 -12.08 -6.25
N ARG A 110 -7.90 -12.63 -6.57
CA ARG A 110 -8.16 -14.07 -6.46
C ARG A 110 -7.11 -14.92 -7.19
N LYS A 111 -6.80 -14.56 -8.44
CA LYS A 111 -5.80 -15.28 -9.25
C LYS A 111 -4.40 -15.14 -8.65
N ILE A 112 -3.98 -13.92 -8.31
CA ILE A 112 -2.63 -13.69 -7.76
C ILE A 112 -2.44 -14.43 -6.44
N VAL A 113 -3.44 -14.39 -5.56
CA VAL A 113 -3.41 -15.03 -4.24
C VAL A 113 -3.33 -16.55 -4.39
N ALA A 114 -4.16 -17.13 -5.27
CA ALA A 114 -4.11 -18.56 -5.59
C ALA A 114 -2.75 -18.97 -6.16
N ASP A 115 -2.18 -18.20 -7.09
CA ASP A 115 -0.89 -18.49 -7.72
C ASP A 115 0.26 -18.47 -6.69
N MET A 116 0.26 -17.52 -5.74
CA MET A 116 1.40 -17.22 -4.87
C MET A 116 1.41 -17.96 -3.54
N PHE A 117 0.25 -18.28 -2.97
CA PHE A 117 0.14 -18.84 -1.62
C PHE A 117 -0.50 -20.24 -1.63
N GLN A 118 -0.27 -21.02 -2.69
CA GLN A 118 -0.80 -22.38 -2.86
C GLN A 118 -0.65 -23.22 -1.57
N GLY A 119 -1.78 -23.60 -0.95
CA GLY A 119 -1.80 -24.38 0.29
C GLY A 119 -1.45 -23.62 1.59
N ARG A 120 -1.03 -22.35 1.50
CA ARG A 120 -0.66 -21.50 2.65
C ARG A 120 -1.77 -20.51 3.04
N ILE A 121 -2.96 -20.59 2.46
CA ILE A 121 -4.09 -19.69 2.78
C ILE A 121 -5.06 -20.43 3.71
N ALA A 122 -5.16 -20.00 4.96
CA ALA A 122 -6.25 -20.45 5.85
C ALA A 122 -7.59 -19.87 5.41
N GLN A 123 -7.62 -18.57 5.09
CA GLN A 123 -8.85 -17.88 4.72
C GLN A 123 -8.58 -16.67 3.84
N HIS A 124 -9.36 -16.51 2.77
CA HIS A 124 -9.41 -15.28 1.96
C HIS A 124 -10.80 -14.66 2.03
N VAL A 125 -10.97 -13.69 2.93
CA VAL A 125 -12.21 -12.92 3.06
C VAL A 125 -12.22 -11.80 2.02
N ARG A 126 -13.33 -11.65 1.29
CA ARG A 126 -13.48 -10.65 0.23
C ARG A 126 -14.69 -9.76 0.50
N GLU A 127 -14.47 -8.46 0.58
CA GLU A 127 -15.50 -7.49 0.86
C GLU A 127 -16.01 -6.81 -0.41
N SER A 128 -17.33 -6.67 -0.53
CA SER A 128 -17.94 -6.01 -1.69
C SER A 128 -17.77 -4.50 -1.60
N SER A 129 -17.57 -3.86 -2.75
CA SER A 129 -17.56 -2.40 -2.84
C SER A 129 -18.91 -1.75 -2.50
N ARG A 130 -20.01 -2.54 -2.52
CA ARG A 130 -21.37 -2.10 -2.18
C ARG A 130 -21.65 -2.14 -0.68
N THR A 131 -20.84 -2.86 0.09
CA THR A 131 -21.02 -2.96 1.55
C THR A 131 -20.83 -1.59 2.20
N LYS A 132 -21.68 -1.27 3.18
CA LYS A 132 -21.63 0.00 3.89
C LYS A 132 -20.24 0.19 4.52
N ARG A 133 -19.62 1.34 4.25
CA ARG A 133 -18.30 1.73 4.80
C ARG A 133 -18.46 2.27 6.21
N ASN A 134 -18.60 1.38 7.18
CA ASN A 134 -18.64 1.70 8.60
C ASN A 134 -17.55 0.92 9.36
N ARG A 135 -17.46 1.11 10.68
CA ARG A 135 -16.47 0.40 11.53
C ARG A 135 -16.63 -1.12 11.55
N LYS A 136 -17.80 -1.65 11.16
CA LYS A 136 -18.08 -3.09 11.07
C LYS A 136 -17.56 -3.73 9.78
N ASN A 137 -17.25 -2.91 8.76
CA ASN A 137 -16.69 -3.38 7.51
C ASN A 137 -15.31 -4.02 7.74
N VAL A 138 -15.06 -5.20 7.18
CA VAL A 138 -13.79 -5.90 7.43
C VAL A 138 -12.59 -5.12 6.91
N LEU A 139 -12.74 -4.35 5.82
CA LEU A 139 -11.71 -3.47 5.26
C LEU A 139 -11.64 -2.09 5.93
N PHE A 140 -12.37 -1.84 7.01
CA PHE A 140 -12.27 -0.56 7.72
C PHE A 140 -10.82 -0.19 8.12
N PRO A 141 -9.99 -1.11 8.65
CA PRO A 141 -8.62 -0.79 9.07
C PRO A 141 -7.73 -0.27 7.93
N ILE A 142 -7.74 -0.94 6.78
CA ILE A 142 -6.99 -0.47 5.60
C ILE A 142 -7.59 0.81 5.02
N ASN A 143 -8.92 0.92 4.93
CA ASN A 143 -9.56 2.14 4.45
C ASN A 143 -9.21 3.35 5.33
N HIS A 144 -9.17 3.17 6.64
CA HIS A 144 -8.72 4.21 7.57
C HIS A 144 -7.25 4.56 7.36
N THR A 145 -6.38 3.56 7.17
CA THR A 145 -4.96 3.79 6.83
C THR A 145 -4.79 4.56 5.53
N LEU A 146 -5.56 4.23 4.48
CA LEU A 146 -5.57 4.97 3.22
C LEU A 146 -6.11 6.41 3.37
N ALA A 147 -7.04 6.65 4.29
CA ALA A 147 -7.50 8.00 4.61
C ALA A 147 -6.40 8.82 5.30
N MET A 148 -5.74 8.26 6.32
CA MET A 148 -4.59 8.89 6.98
C MET A 148 -3.44 9.14 6.00
N MET A 149 -3.22 8.24 5.04
CA MET A 149 -2.19 8.40 4.02
C MET A 149 -2.49 9.59 3.10
N ARG A 150 -3.76 9.81 2.74
CA ARG A 150 -4.17 10.97 1.94
C ARG A 150 -4.04 12.29 2.69
N ASP A 151 -4.31 12.27 3.99
CA ASP A 151 -4.14 13.44 4.87
C ASP A 151 -2.66 13.78 5.09
N GLY A 152 -1.84 12.77 5.38
CA GLY A 152 -0.41 12.94 5.68
C GLY A 152 0.50 13.08 4.45
N VAL A 153 0.00 12.82 3.24
CA VAL A 153 0.77 12.96 1.99
C VAL A 153 0.02 13.88 1.03
N SER A 154 0.44 15.15 0.99
CA SER A 154 -0.16 16.20 0.16
C SER A 154 -0.30 15.83 -1.32
N ARG A 155 0.56 14.95 -1.83
CA ARG A 155 0.60 14.49 -3.23
C ARG A 155 -0.51 13.50 -3.60
N LEU A 156 -1.24 12.98 -2.62
CA LEU A 156 -2.37 12.08 -2.79
C LEU A 156 -3.72 12.79 -2.76
N VAL A 157 -3.75 14.04 -2.30
CA VAL A 157 -4.98 14.84 -2.27
C VAL A 157 -5.43 15.09 -3.70
N ARG A 158 -6.67 14.66 -4.00
CA ARG A 158 -7.26 14.76 -5.33
C ARG A 158 -7.75 16.18 -5.56
N ARG A 159 -7.04 16.92 -6.44
CA ARG A 159 -7.32 18.31 -6.91
C ARG A 159 -6.56 19.39 -6.14
N ASN A 160 -5.25 19.25 -6.06
CA ASN A 160 -4.37 20.33 -5.63
C ASN A 160 -3.13 20.43 -6.54
N TRP A 161 -2.36 21.49 -6.38
CA TRP A 161 -1.08 21.69 -7.07
C TRP A 161 -0.01 20.66 -6.65
N GLY A 162 -0.16 20.08 -5.46
CA GLY A 162 0.76 19.10 -4.88
C GLY A 162 0.75 17.72 -5.52
N VAL A 163 -0.20 17.40 -6.42
CA VAL A 163 -0.30 16.08 -7.05
C VAL A 163 1.02 15.68 -7.72
N SER A 164 1.46 14.45 -7.45
CA SER A 164 2.72 13.97 -7.98
C SER A 164 2.68 13.80 -9.50
N LYS A 165 3.49 14.57 -10.22
CA LYS A 165 3.61 14.44 -11.69
C LYS A 165 4.35 13.18 -12.14
N ARG A 166 5.07 12.50 -11.23
CA ARG A 166 5.89 11.30 -11.51
C ARG A 166 5.69 10.23 -10.42
N ARG A 167 5.62 8.95 -10.80
CA ARG A 167 5.45 7.82 -9.84
C ARG A 167 6.65 7.60 -8.92
N THR A 168 7.89 7.71 -9.41
CA THR A 168 9.08 7.42 -8.59
C THR A 168 9.19 8.34 -7.37
N PRO A 169 9.06 9.68 -7.52
CA PRO A 169 9.04 10.57 -6.35
C PRO A 169 7.79 10.40 -5.48
N LEU A 170 6.64 10.01 -6.06
CA LEU A 170 5.46 9.69 -5.27
C LEU A 170 5.80 8.55 -4.31
N LYS A 171 6.28 7.43 -4.84
CA LYS A 171 6.65 6.24 -4.08
C LYS A 171 7.64 6.55 -2.95
N LYS A 172 8.67 7.35 -3.21
CA LYS A 172 9.62 7.80 -2.17
C LYS A 172 8.90 8.50 -1.01
N HIS A 173 8.02 9.45 -1.30
CA HIS A 173 7.24 10.15 -0.27
C HIS A 173 6.29 9.21 0.48
N LEU A 174 5.65 8.26 -0.22
CA LEU A 174 4.81 7.25 0.42
C LEU A 174 5.59 6.42 1.45
N TRP A 175 6.82 6.02 1.11
CA TRP A 175 7.69 5.29 2.04
C TRP A 175 8.15 6.12 3.23
N ILE A 176 8.47 7.40 3.04
CA ILE A 176 8.77 8.32 4.15
C ILE A 176 7.60 8.35 5.12
N TRP A 177 6.37 8.50 4.60
CA TRP A 177 5.17 8.49 5.43
C TRP A 177 4.94 7.14 6.11
N ALA A 178 5.15 6.02 5.40
CA ALA A 178 4.99 4.69 5.96
C ALA A 178 5.94 4.42 7.14
N VAL A 179 7.21 4.81 7.01
CA VAL A 179 8.19 4.65 8.09
C VAL A 179 7.85 5.55 9.27
N TYR A 180 7.53 6.82 9.03
CA TYR A 180 7.05 7.73 10.08
C TYR A 180 5.83 7.14 10.80
N ARG A 181 4.84 6.64 10.06
CA ARG A 181 3.63 6.05 10.62
C ARG A 181 3.92 4.80 11.45
N ASN A 182 4.75 3.90 10.92
CA ASN A 182 4.99 2.61 11.56
C ASN A 182 5.83 2.75 12.84
N TYR A 183 6.84 3.64 12.84
CA TYR A 183 7.85 3.66 13.90
C TYR A 183 7.80 4.88 14.82
N ILE A 184 7.21 5.99 14.38
CA ILE A 184 7.19 7.26 15.17
C ILE A 184 5.76 7.63 15.56
N ARG A 185 4.79 7.49 14.66
CA ARG A 185 3.41 7.84 14.96
C ARG A 185 2.76 6.75 15.81
N ALA A 186 2.04 7.15 16.84
CA ALA A 186 1.25 6.21 17.62
C ALA A 186 -0.01 5.76 16.85
N ILE A 187 -0.55 4.58 17.16
CA ILE A 187 -1.63 3.95 16.38
C ILE A 187 -2.88 4.83 16.34
N THR A 188 -3.24 5.42 17.47
CA THR A 188 -4.40 6.33 17.59
C THR A 188 -4.03 7.59 18.35
N VAL A 189 -4.94 8.56 18.44
CA VAL A 189 -4.73 9.77 19.26
C VAL A 189 -4.77 9.43 20.77
N CYS A 190 -5.55 8.41 21.14
CA CYS A 190 -5.69 7.97 22.52
C CYS A 190 -4.50 7.13 22.98
N ASP A 191 -4.02 6.22 22.14
CA ASP A 191 -2.80 5.46 22.40
C ASP A 191 -1.58 6.28 21.98
N LYS A 192 -0.95 6.97 22.93
CA LYS A 192 0.21 7.83 22.67
C LYS A 192 1.54 7.07 22.66
N VAL A 193 1.54 5.84 23.16
CA VAL A 193 2.74 5.06 23.47
C VAL A 193 3.04 4.09 22.34
N ASN A 194 2.06 3.27 21.93
CA ASN A 194 2.31 2.19 21.01
C ASN A 194 2.27 2.67 19.56
N THR A 195 3.28 2.26 18.81
CA THR A 195 3.32 2.43 17.35
C THR A 195 2.87 1.14 16.66
N PRO A 196 2.47 1.20 15.38
CA PRO A 196 2.20 -0.01 14.61
C PRO A 196 3.36 -1.02 14.65
N ALA A 197 4.61 -0.55 14.57
CA ALA A 197 5.78 -1.42 14.63
C ALA A 197 5.96 -2.11 15.99
N MET A 198 5.56 -1.46 17.08
CA MET A 198 5.60 -2.07 18.42
C MET A 198 4.56 -3.18 18.56
N VAL A 199 3.32 -2.92 18.15
CA VAL A 199 2.24 -3.92 18.24
C VAL A 199 2.47 -5.07 17.25
N PHE A 200 3.10 -4.80 16.12
CA PHE A 200 3.55 -5.83 15.17
C PHE A 200 4.78 -6.62 15.66
N GLY A 201 5.50 -6.14 16.69
CA GLY A 201 6.70 -6.79 17.21
C GLY A 201 7.98 -6.54 16.41
N ALA A 202 7.98 -5.58 15.47
CA ALA A 202 9.18 -5.17 14.72
C ALA A 202 10.14 -4.30 15.56
N THR A 203 9.68 -3.71 16.65
CA THR A 203 10.50 -2.97 17.61
C THR A 203 9.87 -3.02 18.99
N ASN A 204 10.67 -2.84 20.04
CA ASN A 204 10.19 -2.77 21.42
C ASN A 204 9.93 -1.32 21.89
N ARG A 205 10.29 -0.31 21.08
CA ARG A 205 10.15 1.09 21.45
C ARG A 205 9.81 1.99 20.27
N LYS A 206 9.23 3.14 20.58
CA LYS A 206 9.02 4.22 19.64
C LYS A 206 10.36 4.82 19.18
N LEU A 207 10.50 5.04 17.87
CA LEU A 207 11.65 5.79 17.34
C LEU A 207 11.41 7.29 17.52
N LYS A 208 12.51 8.02 17.75
CA LYS A 208 12.51 9.48 17.71
C LYS A 208 12.72 9.97 16.27
N ARG A 209 12.35 11.22 15.99
CA ARG A 209 12.48 11.81 14.64
C ARG A 209 13.94 11.89 14.21
N GLU A 210 14.81 12.20 15.16
CA GLU A 210 16.25 12.31 14.98
C GLU A 210 16.85 10.95 14.60
N GLU A 211 16.34 9.85 15.16
CA GLU A 211 16.81 8.50 14.84
C GLU A 211 16.44 8.07 13.42
N LEU A 212 15.28 8.50 12.94
CA LEU A 212 14.83 8.22 11.57
C LEU A 212 15.59 9.06 10.53
N LEU A 213 15.86 10.33 10.85
CA LEU A 213 16.53 11.26 9.95
C LEU A 213 18.06 11.17 10.02
N ARG A 214 18.61 10.54 11.08
CA ARG A 214 20.06 10.36 11.23
C ARG A 214 20.58 9.63 10.00
N TRP A 215 21.54 10.27 9.34
CA TRP A 215 22.28 9.65 8.27
C TRP A 215 23.00 8.42 8.82
N ARG A 216 22.57 7.24 8.39
CA ARG A 216 23.33 6.01 8.59
C ARG A 216 24.28 5.91 7.41
N SER A 217 25.49 6.43 7.56
CA SER A 217 26.58 6.05 6.68
C SER A 217 26.86 4.58 6.96
N SER A 218 26.51 3.69 6.03
CA SER A 218 27.02 2.33 6.03
C SER A 218 28.47 2.40 5.55
N SER A 219 29.37 2.81 6.43
CA SER A 219 30.81 2.71 6.21
C SER A 219 31.22 1.24 6.30
N LEU A 220 31.00 0.53 5.19
CA LEU A 220 31.68 -0.70 4.76
C LEU A 220 31.75 -0.66 3.23
N TRP A 221 32.38 0.39 2.71
CA TRP A 221 32.98 0.36 1.38
C TRP A 221 34.47 0.54 1.61
N THR A 222 35.18 -0.57 1.81
CA THR A 222 36.64 -0.60 1.64
C THR A 222 36.91 -0.39 0.15
N PHE A 223 37.74 0.62 -0.13
CA PHE A 223 38.28 0.96 -1.45
C PHE A 223 39.07 -0.20 -2.06
#